data_AF-A0A8C3NW44-F1
#
_entry.id   AF-A0A8C3NW44-F1
#
_cell.length_a   1.000
_cell.length_b   1.000
_cell.length_c   1.000
_cell.angle_alpha   90.00
_cell.angle_beta   90.00
_cell.angle_gamma   90.00
#
_symmetry.space_group_name_H-M   'P 1'
#
loop_
_entity.id
_entity.type
_entity.pdbx_description
1 polymer ?
#
loop_
_entity_poly.entity_id
_entity_poly.type
_entity_poly.pdbx_seq_one_letter_code
_entity_poly.pdbx_strand_id
1 'polypeptide(L)'
;MPDSESNLVPSHEDVINGAAVLSKTKISDAKGSVEKRAVIQMEKNGYPDSIYLNAAKIFQGIHTEKSEDKSQVRYGDNSESPMVAFKDERSRRASYELAFNALKYQDLLEEILLDIIFLLQPDELTSLLVVMLYDLQDRKFRKRKVSAEEELVAEVQEIGDYLYSYRTKLAAALARCRIKYDALSIEYFLPETVWKQEQTASALPVWFWINTLKISLEDVIRDLEMKGFTKVESVSDFDHYTYAVDQHCHDVLVFPSSLREELLNLDLFADCKLLLQDKSRSLAVHSAQALLSEGGDIIVAHVGSHLTTAHLSVLTNPSMSTIFVCGVKSLAKEEELRNSFSQMGCESR
;
A
#
# COMPACT_ATOMS: atom_id res chain seq x y z
N MET A 1 -54.06 -21.89 14.77
CA MET A 1 -54.63 -20.70 15.46
C MET A 1 -55.70 -21.20 16.42
N PRO A 2 -55.83 -20.69 17.65
CA PRO A 2 -55.27 -19.47 18.27
C PRO A 2 -54.02 -19.79 19.14
N ASP A 3 -53.02 -18.92 19.32
CA ASP A 3 -52.92 -17.62 20.02
C ASP A 3 -52.89 -17.74 21.55
N SER A 4 -51.71 -17.51 22.12
CA SER A 4 -51.50 -17.05 23.50
C SER A 4 -50.19 -16.27 23.54
N GLU A 5 -50.32 -14.95 23.70
CA GLU A 5 -49.25 -14.00 23.94
C GLU A 5 -48.55 -14.30 25.27
N SER A 6 -47.23 -14.42 25.25
CA SER A 6 -46.39 -14.33 26.45
C SER A 6 -45.45 -13.15 26.31
N ASN A 7 -45.64 -12.15 27.16
CA ASN A 7 -44.75 -11.01 27.36
C ASN A 7 -43.35 -11.50 27.76
N LEU A 8 -42.34 -11.21 26.93
CA LEU A 8 -40.93 -11.29 27.31
C LEU A 8 -40.33 -9.89 27.26
N VAL A 9 -40.00 -9.40 28.45
CA VAL A 9 -39.16 -8.22 28.70
C VAL A 9 -37.73 -8.56 28.26
N PRO A 10 -37.07 -7.75 27.41
CA PRO A 10 -35.66 -7.94 27.14
C PRO A 10 -34.83 -7.28 28.26
N SER A 11 -34.04 -8.09 28.97
CA SER A 11 -32.96 -7.61 29.82
C SER A 11 -31.86 -7.03 28.94
N HIS A 12 -31.72 -5.70 28.96
CA HIS A 12 -30.56 -4.99 28.45
C HIS A 12 -29.34 -5.34 29.33
N GLU A 13 -28.48 -6.24 28.85
CA GLU A 13 -27.08 -6.26 29.26
C GLU A 13 -26.31 -5.37 28.27
N ASP A 14 -25.99 -4.16 28.71
CA ASP A 14 -25.13 -3.24 27.97
C ASP A 14 -23.70 -3.78 27.96
N VAL A 15 -23.30 -4.37 26.83
CA VAL A 15 -21.91 -4.69 26.52
C VAL A 15 -21.20 -3.36 26.23
N ILE A 16 -20.40 -2.89 27.19
CA ILE A 16 -19.58 -1.68 27.06
C ILE A 16 -18.45 -1.95 26.05
N ASN A 17 -18.59 -1.40 24.85
CA ASN A 17 -17.53 -1.28 23.85
C ASN A 17 -16.41 -0.35 24.39
N GLY A 18 -15.26 -0.93 24.71
CA GLY A 18 -14.07 -0.24 25.23
C GLY A 18 -13.27 0.55 24.18
N ALA A 19 -13.93 1.40 23.39
CA ALA A 19 -13.26 2.25 22.40
C ALA A 19 -13.63 3.75 22.51
N ALA A 20 -14.37 4.17 23.54
CA ALA A 20 -14.88 5.53 23.60
C ALA A 20 -14.92 6.13 25.02
N VAL A 21 -13.77 6.28 25.70
CA VAL A 21 -13.63 7.30 26.77
C VAL A 21 -12.19 7.81 26.82
N LEU A 22 -11.90 8.92 26.12
CA LEU A 22 -10.77 9.79 26.46
C LEU A 22 -11.36 11.16 26.83
N SER A 23 -11.81 11.25 28.08
CA SER A 23 -12.30 12.48 28.68
C SER A 23 -11.13 13.37 29.09
N LYS A 24 -11.18 14.62 28.61
CA LYS A 24 -10.55 15.82 29.17
C LYS A 24 -10.31 15.73 30.68
N THR A 25 -9.05 15.74 31.12
CA THR A 25 -8.69 16.28 32.44
C THR A 25 -7.33 16.97 32.42
N LYS A 26 -7.40 18.27 32.79
CA LYS A 26 -6.44 19.23 33.33
C LYS A 26 -4.93 18.94 33.36
N ILE A 27 -4.24 19.95 32.83
CA ILE A 27 -2.83 20.32 32.98
C ILE A 27 -2.40 20.32 34.45
N SER A 28 -1.31 19.61 34.76
CA SER A 28 -0.46 19.88 35.92
C SER A 28 1.01 19.90 35.48
N ASP A 29 1.67 21.02 35.72
CA ASP A 29 3.08 21.28 35.43
C ASP A 29 4.01 20.30 36.17
N ALA A 30 4.80 19.55 35.40
CA ALA A 30 6.04 18.96 35.87
C ALA A 30 7.08 19.01 34.74
N LYS A 31 8.07 19.89 34.92
CA LYS A 31 9.27 20.03 34.08
C LYS A 31 10.03 18.70 34.02
N GLY A 32 9.93 18.01 32.89
CA GLY A 32 10.85 16.97 32.47
C GLY A 32 11.34 17.31 31.06
N SER A 33 12.64 17.60 30.92
CA SER A 33 13.28 17.88 29.63
C SER A 33 13.30 16.60 28.80
N VAL A 34 12.31 16.43 27.93
CA VAL A 34 12.32 15.38 26.89
C VAL A 34 13.10 15.93 25.70
N GLU A 35 14.30 15.39 25.49
CA GLU A 35 15.06 15.53 24.25
C GLU A 35 14.15 15.12 23.08
N LYS A 36 13.72 16.11 22.29
CA LYS A 36 13.08 15.87 21.01
C LYS A 36 14.13 15.32 20.05
N ARG A 37 14.35 14.00 20.05
CA ARG A 37 15.06 13.35 18.95
C ARG A 37 14.19 13.44 17.71
N ALA A 38 14.64 14.26 16.77
CA ALA A 38 13.99 14.48 15.49
C ALA A 38 13.83 13.14 14.75
N VAL A 39 12.61 12.86 14.30
CA VAL A 39 12.34 11.85 13.27
C VAL A 39 13.21 12.23 12.07
N ILE A 40 14.21 11.41 11.76
CA ILE A 40 15.02 11.58 10.56
C ILE A 40 14.11 11.22 9.39
N GLN A 41 13.46 12.22 8.80
CA GLN A 41 12.77 12.06 7.54
C GLN A 41 13.84 11.77 6.47
N MET A 42 13.97 10.51 6.07
CA MET A 42 14.92 10.09 5.04
C MET A 42 14.69 10.92 3.77
N GLU A 43 15.76 11.51 3.24
CA GLU A 43 15.66 12.30 2.01
C GLU A 43 15.27 11.38 0.84
N LYS A 44 14.14 11.66 0.19
CA LYS A 44 13.71 10.94 -1.02
C LYS A 44 14.64 11.29 -2.18
N ASN A 45 15.33 10.28 -2.72
CA ASN A 45 16.37 10.44 -3.76
C ASN A 45 15.82 10.39 -5.20
N GLY A 46 14.51 10.12 -5.37
CA GLY A 46 13.85 9.84 -6.64
C GLY A 46 13.73 8.34 -6.89
N TYR A 47 13.09 7.96 -7.98
CA TYR A 47 12.89 6.56 -8.38
C TYR A 47 13.76 6.22 -9.60
N PRO A 48 14.06 4.94 -9.89
CA PRO A 48 14.64 4.55 -11.17
C PRO A 48 13.73 4.85 -12.37
N ASP A 49 14.31 4.98 -13.57
CA ASP A 49 13.64 5.31 -14.83
C ASP A 49 12.54 4.31 -15.16
N SER A 50 12.79 3.03 -14.93
CA SER A 50 11.80 1.96 -15.12
C SER A 50 10.55 2.14 -14.25
N ILE A 51 10.69 2.69 -13.03
CA ILE A 51 9.56 2.97 -12.14
C ILE A 51 8.74 4.15 -12.66
N TYR A 52 9.38 5.22 -13.15
CA TYR A 52 8.67 6.35 -13.75
C TYR A 52 7.87 5.92 -14.98
N LEU A 53 8.46 5.12 -15.87
CA LEU A 53 7.76 4.61 -17.06
C LEU A 53 6.58 3.72 -16.70
N ASN A 54 6.77 2.80 -15.76
CA ASN A 54 5.70 1.93 -15.30
C ASN A 54 4.58 2.72 -14.61
N ALA A 55 4.94 3.68 -13.76
CA ALA A 55 3.98 4.57 -13.10
C ALA A 55 3.22 5.44 -14.11
N ALA A 56 3.89 5.96 -15.14
CA ALA A 56 3.27 6.73 -16.22
C ALA A 56 2.26 5.88 -17.01
N LYS A 57 2.61 4.64 -17.36
CA LYS A 57 1.70 3.68 -18.02
C LYS A 57 0.48 3.35 -17.16
N ILE A 58 0.69 3.12 -15.86
CA ILE A 58 -0.40 2.87 -14.90
C ILE A 58 -1.31 4.10 -14.82
N PHE A 59 -0.72 5.29 -14.61
CA PHE A 59 -1.44 6.56 -14.52
C PHE A 59 -2.28 6.81 -15.78
N GLN A 60 -1.69 6.65 -16.97
CA GLN A 60 -2.38 6.78 -18.24
C GLN A 60 -3.65 5.91 -18.30
N GLY A 61 -3.59 4.66 -17.82
CA GLY A 61 -4.74 3.76 -17.83
C GLY A 61 -5.84 4.05 -16.80
N ILE A 62 -5.57 4.91 -15.80
CA ILE A 62 -6.50 5.16 -14.67
C ILE A 62 -6.83 6.64 -14.45
N HIS A 63 -6.23 7.54 -15.23
CA HIS A 63 -6.45 8.97 -15.09
C HIS A 63 -7.91 9.34 -15.33
N THR A 64 -8.33 10.44 -14.72
CA THR A 64 -9.70 10.93 -14.93
C THR A 64 -9.75 11.71 -16.25
N GLU A 65 -10.40 11.13 -17.26
CA GLU A 65 -10.68 11.84 -18.52
C GLU A 65 -11.65 13.00 -18.26
N LYS A 66 -11.26 14.20 -18.68
CA LYS A 66 -12.08 15.41 -18.59
C LYS A 66 -12.73 15.67 -19.94
N SER A 67 -13.98 16.15 -19.93
CA SER A 67 -14.66 16.62 -21.16
C SER A 67 -13.81 17.68 -21.87
N GLU A 68 -13.81 17.70 -23.20
CA GLU A 68 -12.98 18.62 -24.01
C GLU A 68 -13.10 20.09 -23.59
N ASP A 69 -14.30 20.53 -23.17
CA ASP A 69 -14.55 21.92 -22.71
C ASP A 69 -13.86 22.28 -21.37
N LYS A 70 -13.38 21.28 -20.62
CA LYS A 70 -12.75 21.44 -19.29
C LYS A 70 -11.31 20.95 -19.27
N SER A 71 -10.85 20.28 -20.32
CA SER A 71 -9.52 19.70 -20.37
C SER A 71 -8.50 20.74 -20.84
N GLN A 72 -7.68 21.22 -19.91
CA GLN A 72 -6.57 22.13 -20.22
C GLN A 72 -5.26 21.37 -20.51
N VAL A 73 -5.21 20.08 -20.18
CA VAL A 73 -4.06 19.18 -20.34
C VAL A 73 -4.52 17.94 -21.09
N ARG A 74 -3.86 17.62 -22.20
CA ARG A 74 -4.18 16.44 -23.03
C ARG A 74 -3.24 15.29 -22.74
N TYR A 75 -3.81 14.09 -22.66
CA TYR A 75 -3.10 12.84 -22.52
C TYR A 75 -3.18 12.08 -23.86
N GLY A 76 -2.13 11.36 -24.21
CA GLY A 76 -2.10 10.54 -25.42
C GLY A 76 -3.17 9.44 -25.43
N ASP A 77 -3.41 8.85 -26.60
CA ASP A 77 -4.43 7.81 -26.78
C ASP A 77 -4.11 6.56 -25.95
N ASN A 78 -5.15 5.99 -25.33
CA ASN A 78 -5.10 4.74 -24.57
C ASN A 78 -5.00 3.49 -25.47
N SER A 79 -4.25 3.54 -26.58
CA SER A 79 -4.13 2.41 -27.49
C SER A 79 -3.31 1.30 -26.84
N GLU A 80 -4.02 0.31 -26.31
CA GLU A 80 -3.56 -0.88 -25.60
C GLU A 80 -2.77 -0.57 -24.32
N SER A 81 -3.37 -0.84 -23.15
CA SER A 81 -2.63 -0.86 -21.89
C SER A 81 -1.47 -1.86 -22.03
N PRO A 82 -0.21 -1.43 -22.13
CA PRO A 82 0.87 -2.38 -22.31
C PRO A 82 0.95 -3.21 -21.04
N MET A 83 1.11 -4.52 -21.18
CA MET A 83 1.41 -5.37 -20.04
C MET A 83 2.65 -4.83 -19.32
N VAL A 84 2.47 -4.25 -18.13
CA VAL A 84 3.55 -3.61 -17.40
C VAL A 84 4.45 -4.70 -16.83
N ALA A 85 5.63 -4.86 -17.43
CA ALA A 85 6.63 -5.78 -16.93
C ALA A 85 7.36 -5.13 -15.75
N PHE A 86 7.27 -5.77 -14.58
CA PHE A 86 7.99 -5.34 -13.38
C PHE A 86 9.22 -6.23 -13.17
N LYS A 87 10.34 -5.62 -12.82
CA LYS A 87 11.57 -6.35 -12.47
C LYS A 87 11.38 -7.24 -11.24
N ASP A 88 10.69 -6.72 -10.24
CA ASP A 88 10.48 -7.34 -8.95
C ASP A 88 9.26 -6.70 -8.24
N GLU A 89 8.80 -7.32 -7.15
CA GLU A 89 7.63 -6.85 -6.38
C GLU A 89 7.85 -5.48 -5.71
N ARG A 90 9.08 -5.08 -5.36
CA ARG A 90 9.34 -3.73 -4.82
C ARG A 90 9.19 -2.70 -5.94
N SER A 91 9.76 -2.96 -7.12
CA SER A 91 9.60 -2.12 -8.30
C SER A 91 8.12 -1.98 -8.69
N ARG A 92 7.35 -3.07 -8.62
CA ARG A 92 5.90 -3.07 -8.82
C ARG A 92 5.18 -2.16 -7.83
N ARG A 93 5.40 -2.38 -6.52
CA ARG A 93 4.78 -1.57 -5.47
C ARG A 93 5.07 -0.08 -5.63
N ALA A 94 6.33 0.28 -5.84
CA ALA A 94 6.75 1.67 -6.02
C ALA A 94 6.13 2.31 -7.27
N SER A 95 5.98 1.56 -8.37
CA SER A 95 5.33 2.05 -9.60
C SER A 95 3.85 2.36 -9.36
N TYR A 96 3.12 1.46 -8.70
CA TYR A 96 1.71 1.69 -8.35
C TYR A 96 1.56 2.83 -7.35
N GLU A 97 2.38 2.87 -6.30
CA GLU A 97 2.33 3.92 -5.29
C GLU A 97 2.57 5.30 -5.92
N LEU A 98 3.58 5.42 -6.77
CA LEU A 98 3.88 6.66 -7.48
C LEU A 98 2.73 7.08 -8.41
N ALA A 99 2.16 6.14 -9.18
CA ALA A 99 1.03 6.41 -10.06
C ALA A 99 -0.23 6.86 -9.30
N PHE A 100 -0.61 6.14 -8.24
CA PHE A 100 -1.78 6.48 -7.43
C PHE A 100 -1.59 7.79 -6.67
N ASN A 101 -0.39 8.05 -6.16
CA ASN A 101 -0.12 9.33 -5.52
C ASN A 101 -0.18 10.49 -6.51
N ALA A 102 0.32 10.32 -7.74
CA ALA A 102 0.13 11.33 -8.78
C ALA A 102 -1.37 11.52 -9.12
N LEU A 103 -2.13 10.43 -9.24
CA LEU A 103 -3.57 10.44 -9.53
C LEU A 103 -4.37 11.25 -8.49
N LYS A 104 -4.07 11.07 -7.20
CA LYS A 104 -4.71 11.83 -6.11
C LYS A 104 -4.64 13.34 -6.34
N TYR A 105 -3.54 13.81 -6.91
CA TYR A 105 -3.28 15.23 -7.13
C TYR A 105 -3.38 15.64 -8.60
N GLN A 106 -4.04 14.85 -9.45
CA GLN A 106 -4.12 15.09 -10.90
C GLN A 106 -4.51 16.55 -11.21
N ASP A 107 -5.59 17.07 -10.63
CA ASP A 107 -6.06 18.44 -10.87
C ASP A 107 -5.02 19.51 -10.50
N LEU A 108 -4.37 19.35 -9.35
CA LEU A 108 -3.32 20.26 -8.89
C LEU A 108 -2.09 20.20 -9.80
N LEU A 109 -1.67 18.99 -10.18
CA LEU A 109 -0.49 18.77 -11.01
C LEU A 109 -0.72 19.33 -12.42
N GLU A 110 -1.92 19.17 -12.98
CA GLU A 110 -2.32 19.79 -14.23
C GLU A 110 -2.30 21.33 -14.14
N GLU A 111 -2.87 21.92 -13.08
CA GLU A 111 -2.87 23.39 -12.88
C GLU A 111 -1.43 23.94 -12.80
N ILE A 112 -0.51 23.21 -12.15
CA ILE A 112 0.92 23.55 -12.10
C ILE A 112 1.58 23.39 -13.47
N LEU A 113 1.23 22.35 -14.22
CA LEU A 113 1.78 22.07 -15.55
C LEU A 113 1.45 23.18 -16.55
N LEU A 114 0.29 23.83 -16.46
CA LEU A 114 -0.12 24.90 -17.40
C LEU A 114 0.91 26.03 -17.54
N ASP A 115 1.70 26.28 -16.50
CA ASP A 115 2.78 27.26 -16.54
C ASP A 115 3.91 26.88 -17.51
N ILE A 116 4.08 25.60 -17.83
CA ILE A 116 5.20 25.08 -18.62
C ILE A 116 4.78 24.19 -19.81
N ILE A 117 3.51 23.77 -19.87
CA ILE A 117 3.06 22.74 -20.82
C ILE A 117 3.02 23.24 -22.27
N PHE A 118 2.84 24.54 -22.50
CA PHE A 118 2.86 25.14 -23.84
C PHE A 118 4.16 24.93 -24.63
N LEU A 119 5.22 24.44 -23.98
CA LEU A 119 6.53 24.22 -24.57
C LEU A 119 6.80 22.74 -24.91
N LEU A 120 5.91 21.81 -24.53
CA LEU A 120 5.98 20.39 -24.89
C LEU A 120 4.88 20.06 -25.91
N GLN A 121 5.24 19.27 -26.93
CA GLN A 121 4.41 19.00 -28.11
C GLN A 121 4.25 17.50 -28.46
N PRO A 122 4.30 16.57 -27.48
CA PRO A 122 3.49 15.37 -27.64
C PRO A 122 2.65 15.04 -26.38
N ASP A 123 1.34 14.89 -26.58
CA ASP A 123 0.34 14.46 -25.59
C ASP A 123 0.70 13.08 -24.96
N GLU A 124 1.50 12.27 -25.68
CA GLU A 124 1.96 10.93 -25.26
C GLU A 124 2.85 10.95 -24.00
N LEU A 125 3.58 12.04 -23.75
CA LEU A 125 4.50 12.14 -22.61
C LEU A 125 3.87 12.80 -21.38
N THR A 126 2.62 13.27 -21.47
CA THR A 126 1.94 13.98 -20.39
C THR A 126 1.82 13.13 -19.13
N SER A 127 1.52 11.84 -19.24
CA SER A 127 1.45 10.94 -18.09
C SER A 127 2.80 10.81 -17.36
N LEU A 128 3.90 10.76 -18.12
CA LEU A 128 5.25 10.74 -17.55
C LEU A 128 5.58 12.08 -16.87
N LEU A 129 5.22 13.20 -17.52
CA LEU A 129 5.40 14.56 -17.00
C LEU A 129 4.68 14.75 -15.65
N VAL A 130 3.42 14.31 -15.54
CA VAL A 130 2.60 14.43 -14.33
C VAL A 130 3.18 13.61 -13.18
N VAL A 131 3.53 12.35 -13.46
CA VAL A 131 4.11 11.45 -12.46
C VAL A 131 5.47 11.97 -11.96
N MET A 132 6.33 12.44 -12.87
CA MET A 132 7.63 13.01 -12.51
C MET A 132 7.50 14.36 -11.80
N LEU A 133 6.48 15.18 -12.12
CA LEU A 133 6.20 16.42 -11.38
C LEU A 133 5.80 16.10 -9.94
N TYR A 134 4.94 15.11 -9.72
CA TYR A 134 4.54 14.69 -8.38
C TYR A 134 5.77 14.32 -7.53
N ASP A 135 6.68 13.51 -8.07
CA ASP A 135 7.92 13.17 -7.37
C ASP A 135 8.83 14.39 -7.17
N LEU A 136 8.95 15.27 -8.17
CA LEU A 136 9.77 16.48 -8.06
C LEU A 136 9.30 17.41 -6.94
N GLN A 137 7.99 17.61 -6.80
CA GLN A 137 7.44 18.44 -5.71
C GLN A 137 7.63 17.76 -4.34
N ASP A 138 7.49 16.43 -4.28
CA ASP A 138 7.64 15.66 -3.04
C ASP A 138 9.08 15.76 -2.52
N ARG A 139 10.05 15.72 -3.43
CA ARG A 139 11.49 15.97 -3.20
C ARG A 139 11.85 17.45 -3.01
N LYS A 140 10.85 18.34 -2.84
CA LYS A 140 11.04 19.78 -2.64
C LYS A 140 11.85 20.44 -3.77
N PHE A 141 11.56 20.05 -5.02
CA PHE A 141 12.19 20.57 -6.23
C PHE A 141 13.72 20.39 -6.32
N ARG A 142 14.28 19.44 -5.56
CA ARG A 142 15.70 19.07 -5.65
C ARG A 142 15.97 18.24 -6.90
N LYS A 143 17.23 18.16 -7.36
CA LYS A 143 17.58 17.25 -8.46
C LYS A 143 17.51 15.81 -7.96
N ARG A 144 17.02 14.90 -8.81
CA ARG A 144 17.06 13.46 -8.56
C ARG A 144 18.51 12.98 -8.51
N LYS A 145 18.78 11.97 -7.68
CA LYS A 145 20.07 11.26 -7.67
C LYS A 145 19.92 10.00 -8.50
N VAL A 146 20.68 9.91 -9.59
CA VAL A 146 20.72 8.75 -10.48
C VAL A 146 21.89 7.87 -10.06
N SER A 147 21.67 6.58 -9.86
CA SER A 147 22.76 5.65 -9.52
C SER A 147 23.54 5.27 -10.79
N ALA A 148 24.82 4.93 -10.62
CA ALA A 148 25.69 4.57 -11.77
C ALA A 148 25.29 3.23 -12.43
N GLU A 149 24.54 2.40 -11.72
CA GLU A 149 24.08 1.08 -12.15
C GLU A 149 22.72 1.13 -12.85
N GLU A 150 22.13 2.32 -12.97
CA GLU A 150 20.79 2.50 -13.50
C GLU A 150 20.77 2.48 -15.03
N GLU A 151 19.86 1.71 -15.61
CA GLU A 151 19.56 1.77 -17.04
C GLU A 151 18.78 3.07 -17.32
N LEU A 152 19.42 3.99 -18.04
CA LEU A 152 18.84 5.29 -18.34
C LEU A 152 17.97 5.22 -19.59
N VAL A 153 16.79 5.81 -19.50
CA VAL A 153 15.85 5.93 -20.60
C VAL A 153 15.77 7.38 -21.05
N ALA A 154 16.00 7.62 -22.35
CA ALA A 154 16.19 8.95 -22.91
C ALA A 154 15.01 9.89 -22.60
N GLU A 155 13.79 9.39 -22.73
CA GLU A 155 12.54 10.12 -22.50
C GLU A 155 12.40 10.55 -21.02
N VAL A 156 12.80 9.69 -20.08
CA VAL A 156 12.75 10.00 -18.64
C VAL A 156 13.80 11.05 -18.30
N GLN A 157 15.01 10.95 -18.86
CA GLN A 157 16.06 11.93 -18.64
C GLN A 157 15.69 13.29 -19.24
N GLU A 158 15.14 13.31 -20.46
CA GLU A 158 14.68 14.53 -21.13
C GLU A 158 13.62 15.25 -20.30
N ILE A 159 12.57 14.54 -19.88
CA ILE A 159 11.50 15.12 -19.05
C ILE A 159 12.04 15.55 -17.68
N GLY A 160 12.91 14.75 -17.08
CA GLY A 160 13.53 15.05 -15.78
C GLY A 160 14.34 16.34 -15.81
N ASP A 161 15.21 16.50 -16.81
CA ASP A 161 16.01 17.72 -16.99
C ASP A 161 15.12 18.91 -17.39
N TYR A 162 14.10 18.68 -18.22
CA TYR A 162 13.11 19.69 -18.59
C TYR A 162 12.40 20.24 -17.34
N LEU A 163 11.76 19.39 -16.53
CA LEU A 163 11.10 19.79 -15.30
C LEU A 163 12.06 20.49 -14.33
N TYR A 164 13.29 19.99 -14.22
CA TYR A 164 14.29 20.59 -13.33
C TYR A 164 14.77 21.97 -13.81
N SER A 165 14.84 22.19 -15.12
CA SER A 165 15.19 23.50 -15.70
C SER A 165 14.16 24.57 -15.33
N TYR A 166 12.88 24.20 -15.23
CA TYR A 166 11.76 25.07 -14.83
C TYR A 166 11.38 24.99 -13.35
N ARG A 167 12.16 24.31 -12.51
CA ARG A 167 11.82 24.04 -11.09
C ARG A 167 11.39 25.28 -10.29
N THR A 168 12.00 26.44 -10.53
CA THR A 168 11.65 27.69 -9.83
C THR A 168 10.25 28.17 -10.23
N LYS A 169 9.92 28.07 -11.52
CA LYS A 169 8.58 28.41 -12.04
C LYS A 169 7.53 27.44 -11.51
N LEU A 170 7.83 26.15 -11.50
CA LEU A 170 6.94 25.11 -10.96
C LEU A 170 6.71 25.27 -9.45
N ALA A 171 7.77 25.55 -8.68
CA ALA A 171 7.66 25.83 -7.26
C ALA A 171 6.81 27.09 -6.99
N ALA A 172 6.98 28.13 -7.81
CA ALA A 172 6.14 29.32 -7.75
C ALA A 172 4.68 29.03 -8.12
N ALA A 173 4.42 28.20 -9.14
CA ALA A 173 3.08 27.78 -9.52
C ALA A 173 2.37 27.02 -8.39
N LEU A 174 3.06 26.06 -7.77
CA LEU A 174 2.56 25.36 -6.59
C LEU A 174 2.27 26.32 -5.42
N ALA A 175 3.15 27.30 -5.17
CA ALA A 175 2.94 28.30 -4.14
C ALA A 175 1.71 29.19 -4.42
N ARG A 176 1.49 29.60 -5.68
CA ARG A 176 0.29 30.34 -6.08
C ARG A 176 -0.97 29.51 -5.91
N CYS A 177 -0.94 28.23 -6.27
CA CYS A 177 -2.06 27.31 -6.01
C CYS A 177 -2.36 27.26 -4.51
N ARG A 178 -1.34 27.06 -3.67
CA ARG A 178 -1.51 27.03 -2.21
C ARG A 178 -2.11 28.31 -1.64
N ILE A 179 -1.71 29.48 -2.14
CA ILE A 179 -2.29 30.76 -1.71
C ILE A 179 -3.74 30.91 -2.20
N LYS A 180 -4.01 30.54 -3.46
CA LYS A 180 -5.33 30.63 -4.10
C LYS A 180 -6.39 29.79 -3.36
N TYR A 181 -6.01 28.61 -2.87
CA TYR A 181 -6.90 27.68 -2.18
C TYR A 181 -6.72 27.65 -0.65
N ASP A 182 -5.97 28.60 -0.08
CA ASP A 182 -5.66 28.68 1.36
C ASP A 182 -5.13 27.36 1.97
N ALA A 183 -4.22 26.70 1.23
CA ALA A 183 -3.73 25.36 1.52
C ALA A 183 -2.31 25.35 2.13
N LEU A 184 -2.18 24.82 3.34
CA LEU A 184 -0.89 24.70 4.05
C LEU A 184 0.05 23.65 3.42
N SER A 185 -0.49 22.63 2.75
CA SER A 185 0.27 21.61 2.03
C SER A 185 -0.58 21.09 0.87
N ILE A 186 0.00 20.22 0.03
CA ILE A 186 -0.75 19.60 -1.07
C ILE A 186 -1.89 18.70 -0.57
N GLU A 187 -1.80 18.18 0.65
CA GLU A 187 -2.81 17.30 1.25
C GLU A 187 -4.18 17.97 1.37
N TYR A 188 -4.21 19.30 1.50
CA TYR A 188 -5.44 20.10 1.58
C TYR A 188 -6.20 20.21 0.24
N PHE A 189 -5.58 19.76 -0.86
CA PHE A 189 -6.24 19.67 -2.15
C PHE A 189 -7.07 18.39 -2.30
N LEU A 190 -6.91 17.43 -1.38
CA LEU A 190 -7.74 16.23 -1.34
C LEU A 190 -9.03 16.51 -0.57
N PRO A 191 -10.15 15.85 -0.93
CA PRO A 191 -11.33 15.83 -0.08
C PRO A 191 -10.99 15.35 1.33
N GLU A 192 -11.60 15.96 2.35
CA GLU A 192 -11.35 15.65 3.77
C GLU A 192 -11.54 14.15 4.07
N THR A 193 -12.47 13.49 3.38
CA THR A 193 -12.71 12.04 3.49
C THR A 193 -11.49 11.21 3.08
N VAL A 194 -10.87 11.56 1.95
CA VAL A 194 -9.67 10.88 1.42
C VAL A 194 -8.50 11.10 2.35
N TRP A 195 -8.31 12.34 2.80
CA TRP A 195 -7.23 12.70 3.73
C TRP A 195 -7.35 11.95 5.07
N LYS A 196 -8.53 11.93 5.70
CA LYS A 196 -8.77 11.19 6.96
C LYS A 196 -8.54 9.70 6.79
N GLN A 197 -8.96 9.14 5.65
CA GLN A 197 -8.75 7.74 5.35
C GLN A 197 -7.25 7.41 5.22
N GLU A 198 -6.47 8.27 4.59
CA GLU A 198 -5.02 8.09 4.44
C GLU A 198 -4.26 8.23 5.77
N GLN A 199 -4.65 9.19 6.61
CA GLN A 199 -4.11 9.30 7.97
C GLN A 199 -4.42 8.06 8.80
N THR A 200 -5.65 7.55 8.70
CA THR A 200 -6.04 6.34 9.41
C THR A 200 -5.25 5.15 8.89
N ALA A 201 -5.16 4.98 7.57
CA ALA A 201 -4.43 3.88 6.95
C ALA A 201 -2.93 3.89 7.26
N SER A 202 -2.30 5.06 7.37
CA SER A 202 -0.88 5.19 7.73
C SER A 202 -0.61 4.96 9.23
N ALA A 203 -1.61 5.14 10.09
CA ALA A 203 -1.54 4.83 11.51
C ALA A 203 -1.87 3.36 11.84
N LEU A 204 -2.51 2.62 10.93
CA LEU A 204 -2.86 1.23 11.16
C LEU A 204 -1.61 0.34 11.24
N PRO A 205 -1.57 -0.61 12.19
CA PRO A 205 -0.57 -1.66 12.21
C PRO A 205 -0.45 -2.38 10.86
N VAL A 206 0.66 -3.07 10.66
CA VAL A 206 0.87 -3.93 9.50
C VAL A 206 0.85 -5.39 9.92
N TRP A 207 0.14 -6.22 9.15
CA TRP A 207 -0.07 -7.63 9.40
C TRP A 207 0.69 -8.50 8.41
N PHE A 208 1.37 -9.50 8.94
CA PHE A 208 2.12 -10.47 8.15
C PHE A 208 1.74 -11.86 8.58
N TRP A 209 1.40 -12.73 7.63
CA TRP A 209 1.21 -14.14 7.93
C TRP A 209 2.51 -14.90 7.70
N ILE A 210 2.72 -15.93 8.52
CA ILE A 210 3.89 -16.80 8.51
C ILE A 210 3.60 -17.97 7.58
N ASN A 211 4.45 -18.13 6.59
CA ASN A 211 4.38 -19.30 5.72
C ASN A 211 4.99 -20.52 6.42
N THR A 212 4.15 -21.28 7.11
CA THR A 212 4.55 -22.46 7.89
C THR A 212 5.09 -23.62 7.03
N LEU A 213 4.94 -23.57 5.70
CA LEU A 213 5.61 -24.49 4.78
C LEU A 213 7.11 -24.19 4.63
N LYS A 214 7.55 -22.99 4.99
CA LYS A 214 8.94 -22.52 4.80
C LYS A 214 9.68 -22.24 6.10
N ILE A 215 8.98 -21.80 7.13
CA ILE A 215 9.59 -21.45 8.42
C ILE A 215 8.60 -21.70 9.56
N SER A 216 9.10 -22.12 10.72
CA SER A 216 8.29 -22.26 11.93
C SER A 216 8.06 -20.90 12.61
N LEU A 217 7.03 -20.81 13.44
CA LEU A 217 6.77 -19.61 14.25
C LEU A 217 7.95 -19.33 15.18
N GLU A 218 8.53 -20.38 15.77
CA GLU A 218 9.66 -20.30 16.70
C GLU A 218 10.92 -19.74 16.01
N ASP A 219 11.18 -20.18 14.78
CA ASP A 219 12.33 -19.69 14.01
C ASP A 219 12.13 -18.22 13.58
N VAL A 220 10.92 -17.82 13.20
CA VAL A 220 10.61 -16.41 12.92
C VAL A 220 10.82 -15.55 14.15
N ILE A 221 10.31 -15.98 15.31
CA ILE A 221 10.48 -15.27 16.58
C ILE A 221 11.96 -15.10 16.90
N ARG A 222 12.75 -16.18 16.78
CA ARG A 222 14.20 -16.14 17.02
C ARG A 222 14.91 -15.16 16.07
N ASP A 223 14.56 -15.16 14.79
CA ASP A 223 15.14 -14.24 13.79
C ASP A 223 14.80 -12.78 14.08
N LEU A 224 13.57 -12.51 14.52
CA LEU A 224 13.12 -11.18 14.96
C LEU A 224 13.87 -10.72 16.22
N GLU A 225 13.99 -11.58 17.23
CA GLU A 225 14.72 -11.29 18.47
C GLU A 225 16.21 -11.01 18.20
N MET A 226 16.86 -11.79 17.33
CA MET A 226 18.24 -11.53 16.90
C MET A 226 18.40 -10.15 16.21
N LYS A 227 17.35 -9.64 15.58
CA LYS A 227 17.30 -8.31 14.96
C LYS A 227 16.88 -7.21 15.94
N GLY A 228 16.67 -7.53 17.22
CA GLY A 228 16.33 -6.58 18.28
C GLY A 228 14.84 -6.34 18.47
N PHE A 229 13.97 -7.12 17.83
CA PHE A 229 12.53 -7.02 18.03
C PHE A 229 12.10 -7.68 19.33
N THR A 230 11.16 -7.04 20.05
CA THR A 230 10.61 -7.55 21.30
C THR A 230 9.13 -7.90 21.14
N LYS A 231 8.71 -9.06 21.63
CA LYS A 231 7.31 -9.47 21.64
C LYS A 231 6.53 -8.70 22.71
N VAL A 232 5.37 -8.16 22.35
CA VAL A 232 4.41 -7.53 23.26
C VAL A 232 3.04 -8.23 23.20
N GLU A 233 2.20 -7.99 24.20
CA GLU A 233 0.89 -8.65 24.31
C GLU A 233 -0.20 -7.93 23.49
N SER A 234 -0.13 -6.61 23.40
CA SER A 234 -1.13 -5.80 22.71
C SER A 234 -0.52 -4.80 21.73
N VAL A 235 -1.31 -4.43 20.72
CA VAL A 235 -1.03 -3.32 19.80
C VAL A 235 -0.88 -1.99 20.57
N SER A 236 -1.51 -1.86 21.74
CA SER A 236 -1.38 -0.67 22.59
C SER A 236 0.02 -0.48 23.18
N ASP A 237 0.80 -1.56 23.26
CA ASP A 237 2.16 -1.56 23.81
C ASP A 237 3.23 -1.39 22.71
N PHE A 238 2.80 -1.05 21.49
CA PHE A 238 3.69 -0.85 20.37
C PHE A 238 4.62 0.34 20.58
N ASP A 239 5.90 0.05 20.51
CA ASP A 239 7.00 1.01 20.39
C ASP A 239 7.75 0.73 19.07
N HIS A 240 8.98 1.22 18.92
CA HIS A 240 9.70 1.13 17.65
C HIS A 240 9.96 -0.31 17.19
N TYR A 241 10.66 -1.12 17.98
CA TYR A 241 11.06 -2.50 17.62
C TYR A 241 10.25 -3.53 18.39
N THR A 242 8.93 -3.48 18.25
CA THR A 242 8.01 -4.41 18.90
C THR A 242 7.12 -5.13 17.90
N TYR A 243 6.66 -6.32 18.27
CA TYR A 243 5.67 -7.08 17.50
C TYR A 243 4.73 -7.86 18.43
N ALA A 244 3.54 -8.20 17.94
CA ALA A 244 2.60 -9.06 18.63
C ALA A 244 2.13 -10.20 17.71
N VAL A 245 1.63 -11.28 18.30
CA VAL A 245 0.90 -12.33 17.56
C VAL A 245 -0.58 -11.92 17.54
N ASP A 246 -1.27 -12.05 16.40
CA ASP A 246 -2.67 -11.68 16.33
C ASP A 246 -3.53 -12.62 17.20
N GLN A 247 -4.50 -12.02 17.90
CA GLN A 247 -5.38 -12.75 18.81
C GLN A 247 -6.26 -13.80 18.11
N HIS A 248 -6.64 -13.57 16.84
CA HIS A 248 -7.58 -14.44 16.12
C HIS A 248 -6.89 -15.34 15.10
N CYS A 249 -5.70 -14.98 14.64
CA CYS A 249 -4.96 -15.69 13.60
C CYS A 249 -3.58 -16.07 14.14
N HIS A 250 -3.41 -17.34 14.53
CA HIS A 250 -2.23 -17.81 15.27
C HIS A 250 -0.92 -17.79 14.48
N ASP A 251 -0.99 -17.74 13.16
CA ASP A 251 0.15 -17.63 12.24
C ASP A 251 0.37 -16.19 11.74
N VAL A 252 -0.31 -15.19 12.32
CA VAL A 252 -0.19 -13.79 11.92
C VAL A 252 0.54 -12.98 12.98
N LEU A 253 1.53 -12.22 12.53
CA LEU A 253 2.26 -11.23 13.30
C LEU A 253 1.79 -9.81 12.96
N VAL A 254 1.80 -8.95 13.96
CA VAL A 254 1.37 -7.56 13.89
C VAL A 254 2.52 -6.66 14.31
N PHE A 255 2.80 -5.62 13.52
CA PHE A 255 3.88 -4.68 13.77
C PHE A 255 3.39 -3.22 13.66
N PRO A 256 4.09 -2.27 14.32
CA PRO A 256 3.91 -0.84 14.11
C PRO A 256 4.00 -0.43 12.63
N SER A 257 3.18 0.53 12.21
CA SER A 257 3.14 0.99 10.82
C SER A 257 4.47 1.59 10.34
N SER A 258 5.23 2.21 11.24
CA SER A 258 6.53 2.82 10.97
C SER A 258 7.57 1.81 10.47
N LEU A 259 7.43 0.53 10.84
CA LEU A 259 8.37 -0.52 10.46
C LEU A 259 8.08 -1.12 9.08
N ARG A 260 6.98 -0.75 8.42
CA ARG A 260 6.54 -1.36 7.16
C ARG A 260 7.65 -1.48 6.12
N GLU A 261 8.34 -0.38 5.83
CA GLU A 261 9.39 -0.37 4.81
C GLU A 261 10.65 -1.13 5.25
N GLU A 262 11.02 -1.06 6.53
CA GLU A 262 12.15 -1.83 7.06
C GLU A 262 11.88 -3.33 7.00
N LEU A 263 10.67 -3.75 7.42
CA LEU A 263 10.24 -5.13 7.38
C LEU A 263 10.27 -5.67 5.95
N LEU A 264 9.66 -4.97 4.99
CA LEU A 264 9.65 -5.38 3.58
C LEU A 264 11.04 -5.52 2.95
N ASN A 265 12.07 -4.98 3.62
CA ASN A 265 13.47 -5.10 3.21
C ASN A 265 14.24 -6.27 3.86
N LEU A 266 13.67 -6.95 4.86
CA LEU A 266 14.29 -8.10 5.51
C LEU A 266 14.30 -9.34 4.61
N ASP A 267 15.30 -10.20 4.81
CA ASP A 267 15.46 -11.47 4.07
C ASP A 267 14.27 -12.43 4.27
N LEU A 268 13.57 -12.30 5.41
CA LEU A 268 12.32 -13.03 5.70
C LEU A 268 11.23 -12.80 4.62
N PHE A 269 11.25 -11.66 3.94
CA PHE A 269 10.30 -11.34 2.87
C PHE A 269 10.73 -11.86 1.51
N ALA A 270 12.04 -11.82 1.22
CA ALA A 270 12.58 -12.25 -0.07
C ALA A 270 12.29 -13.73 -0.34
N ASP A 271 12.25 -14.55 0.72
CA ASP A 271 12.03 -16.00 0.63
C ASP A 271 10.56 -16.44 0.75
N CYS A 272 9.60 -15.51 0.77
CA CYS A 272 8.18 -15.80 1.06
C CYS A 272 7.95 -16.49 2.42
N LYS A 273 8.78 -16.18 3.44
CA LYS A 273 8.62 -16.67 4.82
C LYS A 273 7.61 -15.83 5.59
N LEU A 274 7.68 -14.50 5.43
CA LEU A 274 6.67 -13.55 5.91
C LEU A 274 6.01 -12.84 4.72
N LEU A 275 4.69 -12.74 4.75
CA LEU A 275 3.91 -12.20 3.63
C LEU A 275 2.91 -11.16 4.14
N LEU A 276 2.97 -9.94 3.57
CA LEU A 276 2.10 -8.83 3.94
C LEU A 276 0.67 -9.11 3.49
N GLN A 277 -0.28 -9.10 4.43
CA GLN A 277 -1.69 -9.27 4.12
C GLN A 277 -2.58 -8.55 5.12
N ASP A 278 -3.61 -7.87 4.63
CA ASP A 278 -4.65 -7.27 5.48
C ASP A 278 -5.24 -8.29 6.48
N LYS A 279 -5.44 -7.84 7.72
CA LYS A 279 -6.05 -8.64 8.80
C LYS A 279 -7.37 -9.27 8.39
N SER A 280 -8.22 -8.54 7.65
CA SER A 280 -9.53 -9.04 7.20
C SER A 280 -9.41 -10.25 6.28
N ARG A 281 -8.38 -10.30 5.42
CA ARG A 281 -8.13 -11.44 4.54
C ARG A 281 -7.57 -12.64 5.30
N SER A 282 -6.71 -12.40 6.29
CA SER A 282 -6.21 -13.45 7.17
C SER A 282 -7.34 -14.04 8.04
N LEU A 283 -8.18 -13.20 8.62
CA LEU A 283 -9.34 -13.65 9.39
C LEU A 283 -10.31 -14.48 8.54
N ALA A 284 -10.51 -14.10 7.26
CA ALA A 284 -11.37 -14.85 6.36
C ALA A 284 -10.88 -16.29 6.12
N VAL A 285 -9.57 -16.50 5.96
CA VAL A 285 -9.03 -17.86 5.75
C VAL A 285 -9.05 -18.70 7.01
N HIS A 286 -8.79 -18.11 8.19
CA HIS A 286 -8.96 -18.79 9.48
C HIS A 286 -10.42 -19.17 9.74
N SER A 287 -11.36 -18.29 9.37
CA SER A 287 -12.79 -18.57 9.48
C SER A 287 -13.22 -19.71 8.56
N ALA A 288 -12.68 -19.74 7.32
CA ALA A 288 -12.94 -20.84 6.39
C ALA A 288 -12.34 -22.17 6.88
N GLN A 289 -11.12 -22.15 7.42
CA GLN A 289 -10.47 -23.32 8.01
C GLN A 289 -11.28 -23.89 9.18
N ALA A 290 -11.78 -23.02 10.07
CA ALA A 290 -12.57 -23.44 11.23
C ALA A 290 -13.91 -24.12 10.87
N LEU A 291 -14.45 -23.84 9.68
CA LEU A 291 -15.68 -24.44 9.16
C LEU A 291 -15.42 -25.68 8.29
N LEU A 292 -14.16 -25.99 8.00
CA LEU A 292 -13.80 -27.07 7.11
C LEU A 292 -13.93 -28.43 7.81
N SER A 293 -14.71 -29.33 7.21
CA SER A 293 -14.75 -30.73 7.63
C SER A 293 -13.46 -31.46 7.22
N GLU A 294 -13.11 -32.50 7.96
CA GLU A 294 -11.96 -33.36 7.62
C GLU A 294 -12.10 -33.92 6.19
N GLY A 295 -11.08 -33.70 5.35
CA GLY A 295 -11.11 -34.09 3.93
C GLY A 295 -12.06 -33.26 3.04
N GLY A 296 -12.59 -32.14 3.53
CA GLY A 296 -13.41 -31.23 2.72
C GLY A 296 -12.57 -30.47 1.69
N ASP A 297 -13.10 -30.34 0.47
CA ASP A 297 -12.50 -29.51 -0.58
C ASP A 297 -13.03 -28.08 -0.53
N ILE A 298 -12.25 -27.14 -1.06
CA ILE A 298 -12.57 -25.70 -1.03
C ILE A 298 -12.62 -25.16 -2.45
N ILE A 299 -13.64 -24.36 -2.75
CA ILE A 299 -13.76 -23.62 -4.01
C ILE A 299 -13.57 -22.13 -3.74
N VAL A 300 -12.51 -21.56 -4.29
CA VAL A 300 -12.28 -20.11 -4.34
C VAL A 300 -12.92 -19.60 -5.62
N ALA A 301 -14.18 -19.14 -5.53
CA ALA A 301 -15.00 -18.76 -6.69
C ALA A 301 -14.40 -17.60 -7.53
N HIS A 302 -13.60 -16.73 -6.92
CA HIS A 302 -12.89 -15.66 -7.61
C HIS A 302 -11.52 -15.43 -6.98
N VAL A 303 -10.45 -15.62 -7.77
CA VAL A 303 -9.08 -15.30 -7.34
C VAL A 303 -8.90 -13.77 -7.24
N GLY A 304 -9.18 -13.22 -6.06
CA GLY A 304 -8.93 -11.80 -5.77
C GLY A 304 -7.46 -11.54 -5.45
N SER A 305 -6.90 -12.33 -4.52
CA SER A 305 -5.52 -12.23 -4.06
C SER A 305 -4.90 -13.62 -4.01
N HIS A 306 -3.81 -13.82 -4.75
CA HIS A 306 -3.05 -15.08 -4.71
C HIS A 306 -2.47 -15.33 -3.32
N LEU A 307 -2.11 -14.28 -2.56
CA LEU A 307 -1.63 -14.40 -1.19
C LEU A 307 -2.68 -15.02 -0.27
N THR A 308 -3.96 -14.67 -0.47
CA THR A 308 -5.05 -15.19 0.36
C THR A 308 -5.34 -16.64 0.04
N THR A 309 -5.30 -17.02 -1.24
CA THR A 309 -5.39 -18.42 -1.66
C THR A 309 -4.20 -19.25 -1.14
N ALA A 310 -2.99 -18.70 -1.17
CA ALA A 310 -1.81 -19.37 -0.64
C ALA A 310 -1.88 -19.54 0.88
N HIS A 311 -2.26 -18.49 1.62
CA HIS A 311 -2.46 -18.54 3.06
C HIS A 311 -3.51 -19.62 3.43
N LEU A 312 -4.62 -19.69 2.69
CA LEU A 312 -5.61 -20.76 2.87
C LEU A 312 -4.99 -22.14 2.63
N SER A 313 -4.22 -22.31 1.55
CA SER A 313 -3.53 -23.58 1.22
C SER A 313 -2.55 -24.02 2.31
N VAL A 314 -1.85 -23.06 2.92
CA VAL A 314 -0.91 -23.33 4.01
C VAL A 314 -1.66 -23.78 5.27
N LEU A 315 -2.76 -23.12 5.62
CA LEU A 315 -3.60 -23.47 6.77
C LEU A 315 -4.31 -24.81 6.63
N THR A 316 -4.74 -25.18 5.42
CA THR A 316 -5.49 -26.42 5.15
C THR A 316 -4.61 -27.56 4.66
N ASN A 317 -3.28 -27.41 4.68
CA ASN A 317 -2.36 -28.49 4.34
C ASN A 317 -2.56 -29.73 5.24
N PRO A 318 -2.72 -29.60 6.58
CA PRO A 318 -2.94 -30.75 7.45
C PRO A 318 -4.24 -31.52 7.17
N SER A 319 -5.27 -30.86 6.62
CA SER A 319 -6.56 -31.47 6.33
C SER A 319 -6.63 -32.18 4.98
N MET A 320 -5.52 -32.21 4.22
CA MET A 320 -5.42 -32.84 2.89
C MET A 320 -6.47 -32.35 1.90
N SER A 321 -6.90 -31.10 2.05
CA SER A 321 -7.97 -30.48 1.26
C SER A 321 -7.47 -30.04 -0.12
N THR A 322 -8.30 -30.24 -1.16
CA THR A 322 -8.02 -29.68 -2.48
C THR A 322 -8.65 -28.29 -2.61
N ILE A 323 -7.88 -27.32 -3.10
CA ILE A 323 -8.35 -25.96 -3.35
C ILE A 323 -8.52 -25.75 -4.85
N PHE A 324 -9.77 -25.54 -5.28
CA PHE A 324 -10.11 -25.19 -6.66
C PHE A 324 -10.19 -23.67 -6.80
N VAL A 325 -9.34 -23.10 -7.65
CA VAL A 325 -9.27 -21.65 -7.87
C VAL A 325 -9.97 -21.29 -9.17
N CYS A 326 -11.04 -20.50 -9.08
CA CYS A 326 -11.86 -20.08 -10.21
C CYS A 326 -11.68 -18.58 -10.52
N GLY A 327 -12.08 -18.17 -11.72
CA GLY A 327 -12.07 -16.76 -12.15
C GLY A 327 -10.76 -16.29 -12.81
N VAL A 328 -9.85 -17.21 -13.13
CA VAL A 328 -8.64 -16.90 -13.92
C VAL A 328 -9.05 -16.66 -15.38
N LYS A 329 -8.83 -15.45 -15.89
CA LYS A 329 -9.34 -15.02 -17.22
C LYS A 329 -8.41 -15.31 -18.40
N SER A 330 -7.16 -15.67 -18.16
CA SER A 330 -6.18 -15.95 -19.22
C SER A 330 -5.15 -17.00 -18.80
N LEU A 331 -4.61 -17.72 -19.78
CA LEU A 331 -3.54 -18.71 -19.56
C LEU A 331 -2.28 -18.08 -18.96
N ALA A 332 -1.90 -16.88 -19.41
CA ALA A 332 -0.77 -16.15 -18.84
C ALA A 332 -0.97 -15.85 -17.34
N LYS A 333 -2.21 -15.52 -16.94
CA LYS A 333 -2.53 -15.29 -15.53
C LYS A 333 -2.53 -16.58 -14.72
N GLU A 334 -2.95 -17.70 -15.32
CA GLU A 334 -2.85 -19.01 -14.69
C GLU A 334 -1.39 -19.37 -14.41
N GLU A 335 -0.50 -19.19 -15.39
CA GLU A 335 0.92 -19.47 -15.24
C GLU A 335 1.58 -18.57 -14.18
N GLU A 336 1.28 -17.28 -14.16
CA GLU A 336 1.73 -16.35 -13.11
C GLU A 336 1.30 -16.82 -11.71
N LEU A 337 0.05 -17.26 -11.56
CA LEU A 337 -0.47 -17.78 -10.30
C LEU A 337 0.22 -19.08 -9.89
N ARG A 338 0.39 -20.03 -10.82
CA ARG A 338 1.11 -21.29 -10.56
C ARG A 338 2.54 -21.03 -10.10
N ASN A 339 3.24 -20.10 -10.76
CA ASN A 339 4.59 -19.70 -10.39
C ASN A 339 4.63 -19.07 -8.99
N SER A 340 3.66 -18.20 -8.68
CA SER A 340 3.54 -17.57 -7.35
C SER A 340 3.30 -18.61 -6.25
N PHE A 341 2.39 -19.58 -6.48
CA PHE A 341 2.12 -20.67 -5.53
C PHE A 341 3.34 -21.58 -5.33
N SER A 342 4.02 -21.92 -6.42
CA SER A 342 5.25 -22.73 -6.39
C SER A 342 6.35 -22.02 -5.61
N GLN A 343 6.51 -20.70 -5.80
CA GLN A 343 7.46 -19.89 -5.04
C GLN A 343 7.12 -19.88 -3.55
N MET A 344 5.84 -19.89 -3.17
CA MET A 344 5.40 -20.00 -1.77
C MET A 344 5.45 -21.43 -1.21
N GLY A 345 5.81 -22.43 -2.01
CA GLY A 345 5.86 -23.84 -1.59
C GLY A 345 4.49 -24.53 -1.55
N CYS A 346 3.45 -23.92 -2.12
CA CYS A 346 2.14 -24.55 -2.26
C CYS A 346 2.17 -25.55 -3.43
N GLU A 347 1.79 -26.80 -3.19
CA GLU A 347 1.68 -27.82 -4.24
C GLU A 347 0.45 -27.56 -5.12
N SER A 348 0.64 -27.40 -6.43
CA SER A 348 -0.47 -27.43 -7.39
C SER A 348 -0.61 -28.84 -7.96
N ARG A 349 -1.70 -29.54 -7.65
CA ARG A 349 -2.06 -30.80 -8.32
C ARG A 349 -3.01 -30.58 -9.48
#